data_AF-A0A1H9IA56-F1
#
_entry.id   AF-A0A1H9IA56-F1
#
_cell.length_a   1.000
_cell.length_b   1.000
_cell.length_c   1.000
_cell.angle_alpha   90.00
_cell.angle_beta   90.00
_cell.angle_gamma   90.00
#
_symmetry.space_group_name_H-M   'P 1'
#
loop_
_entity.id
_entity.type
_entity.pdbx_description
1 polymer ?
#
loop_
_entity_poly.entity_id
_entity_poly.type
_entity_poly.pdbx_seq_one_letter_code
_entity_poly.pdbx_strand_id
1 'polypeptide(L)' 'MPYQFECSKGSCQFLIRSSSADEVERLVRAHVRMTHNGRLDVADIERGTERIELA' A
#
# COMPACT_ATOMS: atom_id res chain seq x y z
N MET A 1 2.67 -15.77 -2.27
CA MET A 1 2.66 -14.76 -3.35
C MET A 1 2.90 -13.41 -2.71
N PRO A 2 3.92 -12.66 -3.12
CA PRO A 2 4.15 -11.31 -2.63
C PRO A 2 3.06 -10.33 -3.12
N TYR A 3 2.69 -9.41 -2.25
CA TYR A 3 1.87 -8.24 -2.51
C TYR A 3 2.78 -7.02 -2.64
N GLN A 4 2.42 -6.11 -3.54
CA GLN A 4 3.09 -4.84 -3.75
C GLN A 4 2.08 -3.69 -3.67
N PHE A 5 2.45 -2.59 -3.03
CA PHE A 5 1.67 -1.34 -3.07
C PHE A 5 2.58 -0.17 -3.44
N GLU A 6 2.10 0.69 -4.34
CA GLU A 6 2.77 1.94 -4.73
C GLU A 6 1.92 3.15 -4.35
N CYS A 7 2.48 4.06 -3.54
CA CYS A 7 1.81 5.31 -3.19
C CYS A 7 1.87 6.29 -4.36
N SER A 8 0.73 6.84 -4.79
CA SER A 8 0.64 7.85 -5.87
C SER A 8 0.25 9.24 -5.37
N LYS A 9 0.27 9.47 -4.04
CA LYS A 9 -0.09 10.76 -3.44
C LYS A 9 1.04 11.78 -3.62
N GLY A 10 0.88 12.63 -4.64
CA GLY A 10 1.77 13.77 -4.90
C GLY A 10 3.17 13.31 -5.33
N SER A 11 4.20 13.81 -4.65
CA SER A 11 5.61 13.42 -4.90
C SER A 11 6.08 12.24 -4.05
N CYS A 12 5.17 11.53 -3.37
CA CYS A 12 5.55 10.38 -2.56
C CYS A 12 5.71 9.15 -3.45
N GLN A 13 6.93 8.64 -3.53
CA GLN A 13 7.24 7.36 -4.16
C GLN A 13 7.66 6.39 -3.06
N PHE A 14 6.73 5.52 -2.68
CA PHE A 14 6.97 4.51 -1.66
C PHE A 14 6.40 3.17 -2.13
N LEU A 15 7.17 2.10 -1.89
CA LEU A 15 6.86 0.74 -2.30
C LEU A 15 6.86 -0.17 -1.08
N ILE A 16 5.77 -0.91 -0.86
CA ILE A 16 5.72 -2.00 0.12
C ILE A 16 5.79 -3.33 -0.61
N ARG A 17 6.57 -4.28 -0.09
CA ARG A 17 6.51 -5.69 -0.47
C ARG A 17 6.31 -6.55 0.77
N SER A 18 5.26 -7.34 0.80
CA SER A 18 4.98 -8.30 1.89
C SER A 18 4.32 -9.55 1.33
N SER A 19 4.38 -10.67 2.05
CA SER A 19 3.62 -11.89 1.72
C SER A 19 2.18 -11.88 2.26
N SER A 20 1.79 -10.85 3.01
CA SER A 20 0.46 -10.70 3.64
C SER A 20 -0.25 -9.42 3.18
N ALA A 21 -1.47 -9.56 2.66
CA ALA A 21 -2.32 -8.42 2.29
C ALA A 21 -2.63 -7.52 3.50
N ASP A 22 -2.93 -8.13 4.66
CA ASP A 22 -3.25 -7.40 5.89
C ASP A 22 -2.05 -6.57 6.40
N GLU A 23 -0.84 -7.08 6.21
CA GLU A 23 0.38 -6.32 6.53
C GLU A 23 0.58 -5.15 5.58
N VAL A 24 0.38 -5.35 4.27
CA VAL A 24 0.40 -4.23 3.30
C VAL A 24 -0.61 -3.17 3.69
N GLU A 25 -1.86 -3.55 3.99
CA GLU A 25 -2.90 -2.58 4.37
C GLU A 25 -2.52 -1.77 5.62
N ARG A 26 -2.04 -2.43 6.67
CA ARG A 26 -1.60 -1.76 7.91
C ARG A 26 -0.47 -0.77 7.65
N LEU A 27 0.53 -1.15 6.86
CA LEU A 27 1.68 -0.31 6.53
C LEU A 27 1.25 0.89 5.66
N VAL A 28 0.39 0.69 4.67
CA VAL A 28 -0.16 1.77 3.84
C VAL A 28 -0.94 2.77 4.69
N ARG A 29 -1.83 2.29 5.57
CA ARG A 29 -2.60 3.17 6.46
C ARG A 29 -1.71 3.98 7.38
N ALA A 30 -0.71 3.34 7.98
CA ALA A 30 0.25 4.02 8.84
C ALA A 30 1.02 5.11 8.08
N HIS A 31 1.52 4.77 6.88
CA HIS A 31 2.22 5.70 6.01
C HIS A 31 1.36 6.93 5.66
N VAL A 32 0.14 6.74 5.17
CA VAL A 32 -0.71 7.88 4.79
C VAL A 32 -1.08 8.75 5.99
N ARG A 33 -1.32 8.14 7.15
CA ARG A 33 -1.61 8.90 8.37
C ARG A 33 -0.42 9.75 8.79
N MET A 34 0.79 9.18 8.78
CA MET A 34 1.99 9.85 9.30
C MET A 34 2.61 10.83 8.29
N THR A 35 2.60 10.50 7.00
CA THR A 35 3.30 11.26 5.95
C THR A 35 2.39 12.27 5.26
N HIS A 36 1.10 11.95 5.13
CA HIS A 36 0.14 12.80 4.40
C HIS A 36 -0.94 13.42 5.29
N ASN A 37 -0.93 13.13 6.60
CA ASN A 37 -2.00 13.47 7.54
C ASN A 37 -3.40 13.12 6.98
N GLY A 38 -3.46 12.04 6.19
CA GLY A 38 -4.62 11.64 5.42
C GLY A 38 -5.25 10.36 5.94
N ARG A 39 -6.32 9.94 5.25
CA ARG A 39 -6.92 8.61 5.40
C ARG A 39 -7.13 8.02 4.01
N LEU A 40 -6.90 6.72 3.88
CA LEU A 40 -7.33 5.91 2.75
C LEU A 40 -8.43 4.97 3.22
N ASP A 41 -9.45 4.77 2.40
CA ASP A 41 -10.39 3.69 2.61
C ASP A 41 -9.78 2.36 2.14
N VAL A 42 -10.44 1.24 2.47
CA VAL A 42 -9.96 -0.10 2.07
C VAL A 42 -9.92 -0.23 0.54
N ALA A 43 -10.94 0.29 -0.16
CA ALA A 43 -11.08 0.15 -1.61
C ALA A 43 -9.96 0.87 -2.38
N ASP A 44 -9.48 2.00 -1.87
CA ASP A 44 -8.34 2.72 -2.44
C ASP A 44 -7.03 1.96 -2.24
N ILE A 45 -6.88 1.29 -1.09
CA ILE A 45 -5.69 0.47 -0.80
C ILE A 45 -5.69 -0.77 -1.69
N GLU A 46 -6.82 -1.47 -1.80
CA GLU A 46 -6.98 -2.64 -2.67
C GLU A 46 -6.69 -2.29 -4.13
N ARG A 47 -7.17 -1.13 -4.60
CA ARG A 47 -6.93 -0.67 -5.97
C ARG A 47 -5.47 -0.33 -6.26
N GLY A 48 -4.72 0.11 -5.25
CA GLY A 48 -3.29 0.38 -5.34
C GLY A 48 -2.39 -0.81 -5.00
N THR A 49 -2.98 -1.93 -4.55
CA THR A 49 -2.24 -3.14 -4.16
C THR A 49 -2.29 -4.17 -5.27
N GLU A 50 -1.13 -4.55 -5.77
CA GLU A 50 -0.97 -5.59 -6.78
C GLU A 50 -0.51 -6.90 -6.15
N ARG A 51 -1.14 -8.01 -6.54
CA ARG A 51 -0.65 -9.36 -6.22
C ARG A 51 0.34 -9.78 -7.28
N ILE A 52 1.58 -10.03 -6.88
CA ILE A 52 2.62 -10.48 -7.78
C ILE A 52 2.68 -12.01 -7.75
N GLU A 53 2.37 -12.64 -8.87
CA GLU A 53 2.67 -14.04 -9.11
C GLU A 53 4.16 -14.17 -9.49
N LEU A 54 4.92 -14.93 -8.71
CA LEU A 54 6.29 -15.29 -9.07
C LEU A 54 6.20 -16.40 -10.11
N ALA A 55 6.64 -16.10 -11.34
CA ALA A 55 6.74 -17.01 -12.48
C ALA A 55 7.78 -18.12 -12.25
#